data_AF-A0A367IP96-F1
#
_entry.id   AF-A0A367IP96-F1
#
_cell.length_a   1.000
_cell.length_b   1.000
_cell.length_c   1.000
_cell.angle_alpha   90.00
_cell.angle_beta   90.00
_cell.angle_gamma   90.00
#
_symmetry.space_group_name_H-M   'P 1'
#
loop_
_entity.id
_entity.type
_entity.pdbx_description
1 polymer ?
#
loop_
_entity_poly.entity_id
_entity_poly.type
_entity_poly.pdbx_seq_one_letter_code
_entity_poly.pdbx_strand_id
1 'polypeptide(L)'
;MYQEDESSSVASSYEEEDPMEIFVDRCSICFDAQHNLCIESCRDQFCLDCFEKYIVQVVETSWGLSVTIIKCPVCSEIIPKHEWSRYVPKRVVDLYEKYNKPYRSYSRACPHCDVEITPCVHQDTHQPIYQQTRQV
;
A
#
# COMPACT_ATOMS: atom_id res chain seq x y z
N MET A 1 61.07 17.80 -46.48
CA MET A 1 60.16 18.86 -46.00
C MET A 1 58.81 18.61 -46.65
N TYR A 2 58.01 17.71 -46.09
CA TYR A 2 56.59 17.56 -46.41
C TYR A 2 55.84 17.77 -45.11
N GLN A 3 54.95 18.76 -45.09
CA GLN A 3 54.20 19.19 -43.91
C GLN A 3 53.15 18.14 -43.53
N GLU A 4 53.12 17.84 -42.25
CA GLU A 4 52.17 16.97 -41.56
C GLU A 4 50.87 17.76 -41.34
N ASP A 5 49.79 17.39 -42.02
CA ASP A 5 48.45 17.83 -41.63
C ASP A 5 47.90 16.80 -40.65
N GLU A 6 48.22 17.05 -39.38
CA GLU A 6 47.71 16.37 -38.20
C GLU A 6 46.20 16.61 -38.11
N SER A 7 45.42 15.73 -38.75
CA SER A 7 43.97 15.68 -38.59
C SER A 7 43.66 15.17 -37.19
N SER A 8 43.74 16.09 -36.23
CA SER A 8 43.36 15.88 -34.84
C SER A 8 41.85 15.62 -34.81
N SER A 9 41.47 14.35 -34.84
CA SER A 9 40.13 13.93 -34.48
C SER A 9 39.95 14.22 -33.00
N VAL A 10 39.44 15.41 -32.70
CA VAL A 10 38.86 15.78 -31.42
C VAL A 10 37.72 14.81 -31.12
N ALA A 11 38.08 13.68 -30.49
CA ALA A 11 37.15 12.81 -29.81
C ALA A 11 36.54 13.63 -28.67
N SER A 12 35.43 14.29 -28.96
CA SER A 12 34.60 14.89 -27.92
C SER A 12 34.06 13.73 -27.10
N SER A 13 34.64 13.52 -25.91
CA SER A 13 34.11 12.63 -24.90
C SER A 13 32.88 13.29 -24.29
N TYR A 14 31.77 13.29 -25.02
CA TYR A 14 30.47 13.46 -24.39
C TYR A 14 30.24 12.19 -23.56
N GLU A 15 30.31 12.32 -22.23
CA GLU A 15 29.74 11.31 -21.36
C GLU A 15 28.24 11.30 -21.66
N GLU A 16 27.79 10.29 -22.40
CA GLU A 16 26.37 10.01 -22.55
C GLU A 16 25.87 9.58 -21.17
N GLU A 17 25.35 10.53 -20.39
CA GLU A 17 24.64 10.25 -19.15
C GLU A 17 23.57 9.18 -19.45
N ASP A 18 23.57 8.07 -18.71
CA ASP A 18 22.61 7.00 -18.94
C ASP A 18 21.20 7.57 -18.74
N PRO A 19 20.35 7.59 -19.78
CA PRO A 19 19.01 8.16 -19.68
C PRO A 19 18.13 7.43 -18.65
N MET A 20 18.56 6.28 -18.11
CA MET A 20 17.89 5.61 -16.99
C MET A 20 18.25 6.19 -15.62
N GLU A 21 19.38 6.87 -15.44
CA GLU A 21 19.80 7.41 -14.14
C GLU A 21 18.78 8.41 -13.56
N ILE A 22 18.11 9.19 -14.42
CA ILE A 22 17.10 10.17 -13.99
C ILE A 22 15.90 9.51 -13.28
N PHE A 23 15.64 8.23 -13.53
CA PHE A 23 14.50 7.49 -12.97
C PHE A 23 14.84 6.73 -11.71
N VAL A 24 16.13 6.56 -11.39
CA VAL A 24 16.59 5.84 -10.19
C VAL A 24 15.99 6.44 -8.93
N ASP A 25 15.88 7.77 -8.87
CA ASP A 25 15.35 8.47 -7.72
C ASP A 25 13.87 8.85 -7.84
N ARG A 26 13.14 8.28 -8.81
CA ARG A 26 11.74 8.64 -9.07
C ARG A 26 10.78 7.58 -8.53
N CYS A 27 9.62 8.04 -8.08
CA CYS A 27 8.52 7.19 -7.70
C CYS A 27 8.10 6.26 -8.86
N SER A 28 8.06 4.95 -8.64
CA SER A 28 7.68 3.94 -9.62
C SER A 28 6.19 3.96 -10.02
N ILE A 29 5.37 4.83 -9.42
CA ILE A 29 3.97 5.07 -9.82
C ILE A 29 3.86 6.27 -10.76
N CYS A 30 4.38 7.44 -10.36
CA CYS A 30 4.19 8.68 -11.13
C CYS A 30 5.37 9.06 -12.04
N PHE A 31 6.55 8.46 -11.83
CA PHE A 31 7.79 8.76 -12.55
C PHE A 31 8.22 10.25 -12.51
N ASP A 32 7.67 11.02 -11.57
CA ASP A 32 7.84 12.48 -11.49
C ASP A 32 8.48 12.89 -10.15
N ALA A 33 7.75 12.68 -9.06
CA ALA A 33 8.22 13.00 -7.71
C ALA A 33 9.42 12.11 -7.31
N GLN A 34 10.32 12.68 -6.51
CA GLN A 34 11.38 11.92 -5.85
C GLN A 34 10.75 10.88 -4.92
N HIS A 35 11.32 9.67 -4.87
CA HIS A 35 10.87 8.68 -3.90
C HIS A 35 11.27 9.09 -2.48
N ASN A 36 10.45 8.69 -1.52
CA ASN A 36 10.71 8.86 -0.10
C ASN A 36 10.19 7.68 0.73
N LEU A 37 9.78 6.59 0.07
CA LEU A 37 9.62 5.27 0.65
C LEU A 37 10.19 4.19 -0.28
N CYS A 38 10.65 3.11 0.31
CA CYS A 38 11.11 1.91 -0.38
C CYS A 38 10.52 0.69 0.31
N ILE A 39 9.94 -0.22 -0.46
CA ILE A 39 9.36 -1.46 0.06
C ILE A 39 10.49 -2.44 0.41
N GLU A 40 10.46 -3.00 1.62
CA GLU A 40 11.52 -3.85 2.17
C GLU A 40 11.71 -5.14 1.35
N SER A 41 10.61 -5.72 0.87
CA SER A 41 10.61 -7.00 0.16
C SER A 41 11.06 -6.89 -1.30
N CYS A 42 10.42 -6.02 -2.09
CA CYS A 42 10.68 -5.91 -3.53
C CYS A 42 11.60 -4.75 -3.94
N ARG A 43 11.96 -3.86 -3.01
CA ARG A 43 12.79 -2.66 -3.25
C ARG A 43 12.20 -1.62 -4.21
N ASP A 44 10.94 -1.75 -4.61
CA ASP A 44 10.25 -0.71 -5.36
C ASP A 44 10.13 0.58 -4.52
N GLN A 45 10.18 1.72 -5.20
CA GLN A 45 10.36 3.03 -4.59
C GLN A 45 9.21 3.95 -4.96
N PHE A 46 8.64 4.63 -3.97
CA PHE A 46 7.45 5.45 -4.18
C PHE A 46 7.57 6.79 -3.47
N CYS A 47 6.84 7.79 -3.96
CA CYS A 47 6.52 8.95 -3.14
C CYS A 47 5.33 8.63 -2.24
N LEU A 48 5.32 9.20 -1.03
CA LEU A 48 4.27 8.99 -0.02
C LEU A 48 2.88 9.24 -0.58
N ASP A 49 2.70 10.30 -1.37
CA ASP A 49 1.39 10.66 -1.93
C ASP A 49 0.82 9.57 -2.85
N CYS A 50 1.66 8.98 -3.71
CA CYS A 50 1.22 7.92 -4.63
C CYS A 50 0.92 6.64 -3.86
N PHE A 51 1.79 6.29 -2.91
CA PHE A 51 1.60 5.08 -2.11
C PHE A 51 0.36 5.18 -1.21
N GLU A 52 0.15 6.31 -0.53
CA GLU A 52 -1.04 6.54 0.28
C GLU A 52 -2.32 6.44 -0.55
N LYS A 53 -2.39 7.16 -1.69
CA LYS A 53 -3.56 7.11 -2.59
C LYS A 53 -3.86 5.69 -3.05
N TYR A 54 -2.83 4.93 -3.42
CA TYR A 54 -2.98 3.54 -3.81
C TYR A 54 -3.58 2.68 -2.70
N ILE A 55 -3.01 2.74 -1.49
CA ILE A 55 -3.50 1.95 -0.35
C ILE A 55 -4.93 2.35 0.04
N VAL A 56 -5.22 3.66 0.11
CA VAL A 56 -6.56 4.18 0.38
C VAL A 56 -7.56 3.60 -0.61
N GLN A 57 -7.25 3.66 -1.91
CA GLN A 57 -8.13 3.11 -2.94
C GLN A 57 -8.36 1.61 -2.77
N VAL A 58 -7.31 0.82 -2.51
CA VAL A 58 -7.45 -0.64 -2.31
C VAL A 58 -8.31 -0.95 -1.09
N VAL A 59 -8.12 -0.23 0.01
CA VAL A 59 -8.88 -0.45 1.26
C VAL A 59 -10.34 0.00 1.11
N GLU A 60 -10.59 1.18 0.54
CA GLU A 60 -11.95 1.71 0.37
C GLU A 60 -12.78 0.93 -0.64
N THR A 61 -12.13 0.34 -1.65
CA THR A 61 -12.78 -0.55 -2.61
C THR A 61 -12.91 -2.00 -2.12
N SER A 62 -12.37 -2.32 -0.95
CA SER A 62 -12.58 -3.62 -0.31
C SER A 62 -13.93 -3.65 0.43
N TRP A 63 -14.77 -4.63 0.11
CA TRP A 63 -16.13 -4.75 0.69
C TRP A 63 -16.18 -5.68 1.90
N GLY A 64 -15.02 -6.15 2.39
CA GLY A 64 -14.93 -7.13 3.46
C GLY A 64 -15.59 -8.49 3.15
N LEU A 65 -15.73 -8.84 1.87
CA LEU A 65 -16.21 -10.14 1.42
C LEU A 65 -15.11 -11.22 1.44
N SER A 66 -13.86 -10.78 1.33
CA SER A 66 -12.66 -11.60 1.43
C SER A 66 -11.56 -10.80 2.11
N VAL A 67 -10.52 -11.51 2.56
CA VAL A 67 -9.33 -10.85 3.10
C VAL A 67 -8.67 -10.03 2.00
N THR A 68 -8.50 -8.74 2.25
CA THR A 68 -7.84 -7.80 1.34
C THR A 68 -6.34 -7.98 1.46
N ILE A 69 -5.70 -8.45 0.39
CA ILE A 69 -4.25 -8.61 0.34
C ILE A 69 -3.67 -7.37 -0.35
N ILE A 70 -2.89 -6.59 0.39
CA ILE A 70 -2.15 -5.46 -0.17
C ILE A 70 -0.93 -5.98 -0.93
N LYS A 71 -0.77 -5.53 -2.17
CA LYS A 71 0.34 -5.92 -3.05
C LYS A 71 1.07 -4.69 -3.55
N CYS A 72 2.32 -4.85 -3.97
CA CYS A 72 3.05 -3.81 -4.68
C CYS A 72 2.34 -3.50 -6.01
N PRO A 73 2.08 -2.22 -6.35
CA PRO A 73 1.43 -1.84 -7.59
C PRO A 73 2.29 -2.11 -8.84
N VAL A 74 3.60 -2.37 -8.68
CA VAL A 74 4.54 -2.65 -9.76
C VAL A 74 4.72 -4.16 -9.95
N CYS A 75 5.25 -4.84 -8.93
CA CYS A 75 5.64 -6.25 -9.04
C CYS A 75 4.61 -7.25 -8.48
N SER A 76 3.51 -6.77 -7.89
CA SER A 76 2.46 -7.60 -7.25
C SER A 76 2.91 -8.44 -6.04
N GLU A 77 4.11 -8.23 -5.51
CA GLU A 77 4.56 -8.87 -4.28
C GLU A 77 3.71 -8.42 -3.08
N ILE A 78 3.45 -9.32 -2.12
CA ILE A 78 2.62 -8.99 -0.96
C ILE A 78 3.39 -8.04 -0.04
N ILE A 79 2.75 -6.92 0.32
CA ILE A 79 3.30 -5.96 1.29
C ILE A 79 2.70 -6.26 2.66
N PRO A 80 3.50 -6.60 3.68
CA PRO A 80 2.98 -6.92 5.01
C PRO A 80 2.35 -5.70 5.68
N LYS A 81 1.31 -5.95 6.49
CA LYS A 81 0.58 -4.89 7.20
C LYS A 81 1.46 -3.96 8.02
N HIS A 82 2.42 -4.52 8.75
CA HIS A 82 3.30 -3.73 9.61
C HIS A 82 4.16 -2.72 8.84
N GLU A 83 4.30 -2.89 7.52
CA GLU A 83 5.06 -2.02 6.65
C GLU A 83 4.15 -0.94 6.05
N TRP A 84 3.14 -1.32 5.24
CA TRP A 84 2.30 -0.32 4.56
C TRP A 84 1.51 0.57 5.52
N SER A 85 1.15 0.06 6.71
CA SER A 85 0.39 0.83 7.70
C SER A 85 1.16 2.03 8.28
N ARG A 86 2.49 2.06 8.13
CA ARG A 86 3.33 3.20 8.57
C ARG A 86 3.16 4.43 7.68
N TYR A 87 2.72 4.24 6.45
CA TYR A 87 2.69 5.27 5.41
C TYR A 87 1.28 5.78 5.10
N VAL A 88 0.29 5.39 5.88
CA VAL A 88 -1.11 5.80 5.68
C VAL A 88 -1.75 6.29 6.97
N PRO A 89 -2.79 7.15 6.88
CA PRO A 89 -3.52 7.60 8.05
C PRO A 89 -4.16 6.44 8.81
N LYS A 90 -4.22 6.57 10.15
CA LYS A 90 -4.83 5.57 11.05
C LYS A 90 -6.24 5.14 10.62
N ARG A 91 -7.06 6.07 10.13
CA ARG A 91 -8.42 5.78 9.61
C ARG A 91 -8.45 4.67 8.54
N VAL A 92 -7.41 4.60 7.70
CA VAL A 92 -7.29 3.60 6.63
C VAL A 92 -6.97 2.23 7.23
N VAL A 93 -6.08 2.20 8.23
CA VAL A 93 -5.75 0.99 8.97
C VAL A 93 -6.96 0.46 9.73
N ASP A 94 -7.70 1.33 10.41
CA ASP A 94 -8.92 0.98 11.14
C ASP A 94 -10.00 0.42 10.19
N LEU A 95 -10.16 1.00 9.00
CA LEU A 95 -11.08 0.51 7.96
C LEU A 95 -10.67 -0.86 7.43
N TYR A 96 -9.37 -1.05 7.15
CA TYR A 96 -8.83 -2.35 6.76
C TYR A 96 -9.11 -3.41 7.83
N GLU A 97 -8.84 -3.10 9.11
CA GLU A 97 -9.12 -4.02 10.22
C GLU A 97 -10.61 -4.33 10.35
N LYS A 98 -11.48 -3.34 10.19
CA LYS A 98 -12.94 -3.52 10.20
C LYS A 98 -13.38 -4.53 9.14
N TYR A 99 -12.88 -4.42 7.90
CA TYR A 99 -13.28 -5.30 6.80
C TYR A 99 -12.62 -6.68 6.85
N ASN A 100 -11.44 -6.79 7.47
CA ASN A 100 -10.69 -8.04 7.56
C ASN A 100 -10.86 -8.78 8.89
N LYS A 101 -11.76 -8.31 9.77
CA LYS A 101 -12.02 -8.95 11.06
C LYS A 101 -12.52 -10.39 10.86
N PRO A 102 -11.87 -11.40 11.49
CA PRO A 102 -12.36 -12.78 11.46
C PRO A 102 -13.79 -12.89 11.99
N TYR A 103 -14.59 -13.75 11.37
CA TYR A 103 -16.00 -14.00 11.74
C TYR A 103 -16.83 -12.71 11.85
N ARG A 104 -16.52 -11.71 11.02
CA ARG A 104 -17.27 -10.45 10.96
C ARG A 104 -18.75 -10.76 10.77
N SER A 105 -19.54 -10.29 11.73
CA SER A 105 -21.00 -10.39 11.66
C SER A 105 -21.52 -9.64 10.45
N TYR A 106 -22.48 -10.25 9.78
CA TYR A 106 -23.11 -9.68 8.61
C TYR A 106 -23.85 -8.38 8.99
N SER A 107 -23.52 -7.26 8.34
CA SER A 107 -24.17 -5.96 8.57
C SER A 107 -24.86 -5.44 7.30
N ARG A 108 -25.95 -4.69 7.48
CA ARG A 108 -26.68 -3.96 6.44
C ARG A 108 -26.65 -2.49 6.77
N ALA A 109 -26.37 -1.62 5.80
CA ALA A 109 -26.57 -0.19 5.93
C ALA A 109 -27.96 0.19 5.41
N CYS A 110 -28.65 1.09 6.10
CA CYS A 110 -29.87 1.68 5.58
C CYS A 110 -29.53 2.59 4.39
N PRO A 111 -30.12 2.39 3.19
CA PRO A 111 -29.78 3.17 2.00
C PRO A 111 -30.20 4.65 2.07
N HIS A 112 -30.92 5.07 3.11
CA HIS A 112 -31.38 6.44 3.29
C HIS A 112 -30.60 7.24 4.34
N CYS A 113 -30.01 6.57 5.33
CA CYS A 113 -29.34 7.25 6.44
C CYS A 113 -27.97 6.66 6.78
N ASP A 114 -27.48 5.68 6.01
CA ASP A 114 -26.21 4.97 6.17
C ASP A 114 -25.97 4.36 7.57
N VAL A 115 -27.03 4.27 8.38
CA VAL A 115 -26.96 3.62 9.68
C VAL A 115 -26.75 2.12 9.46
N GLU A 116 -25.63 1.62 9.98
CA GLU A 116 -25.24 0.22 9.90
C GLU A 116 -25.93 -0.59 11.03
N ILE A 117 -26.67 -1.64 10.65
CA ILE A 117 -27.36 -2.56 11.55
C ILE A 117 -26.71 -3.94 11.39
N THR A 118 -26.41 -4.61 12.51
CA THR A 118 -25.88 -5.98 12.54
C THR A 118 -26.97 -6.92 13.04
N PRO A 119 -27.71 -7.62 12.15
CA PRO A 119 -28.90 -8.39 12.56
C PRO A 119 -28.56 -9.63 13.39
N CYS A 120 -27.40 -10.24 13.11
CA CYS A 120 -26.92 -11.43 13.80
C CYS A 120 -25.52 -11.15 14.34
N VAL A 121 -25.36 -11.03 15.65
CA VAL A 121 -24.07 -10.82 16.29
C VAL A 121 -23.43 -12.19 16.53
N HIS A 122 -22.25 -12.43 15.96
CA HIS A 122 -21.44 -13.58 16.34
C HIS A 122 -21.01 -13.39 17.80
N GLN A 123 -21.49 -14.26 18.70
CA GLN A 123 -21.03 -14.28 20.08
C GLN A 123 -19.68 -14.99 20.12
N ASP A 124 -18.62 -14.25 20.48
CA ASP A 124 -17.34 -14.87 20.85
C ASP A 124 -17.60 -15.78 22.07
N THR A 125 -17.63 -17.09 21.86
CA THR A 125 -17.83 -18.10 22.91
C THR A 125 -16.60 -18.25 23.81
N HIS A 126 -16.21 -17.17 24.48
CA HIS A 126 -15.22 -17.15 25.56
C HIS A 126 -15.78 -16.56 26.86
N GLN A 127 -17.09 -16.69 27.10
CA GLN A 127 -17.62 -16.55 28.46
C GLN A 127 -17.51 -17.89 29.19
N PRO A 128 -16.72 -18.01 30.28
CA PRO A 128 -16.79 -19.17 31.14
C PRO A 128 -18.18 -19.26 31.76
N ILE A 129 -18.85 -20.39 31.57
CA ILE A 129 -20.22 -20.72 32.01
C ILE A 129 -20.41 -20.72 33.55
N TYR A 130 -19.41 -20.31 34.33
CA TYR A 130 -19.47 -20.33 35.79
C TYR A 130 -19.75 -18.95 36.36
N GLN A 131 -21.01 -18.52 36.38
CA GLN A 131 -21.56 -17.63 37.43
C GLN A 131 -23.07 -17.39 37.27
N GLN A 132 -23.87 -18.46 37.27
CA GLN A 132 -25.31 -18.35 37.58
C GLN A 132 -25.74 -19.53 38.47
N THR A 133 -25.17 -19.60 39.67
CA THR A 133 -25.79 -20.28 40.81
C THR A 133 -25.37 -19.54 42.06
N ARG A 134 -26.30 -18.73 42.58
CA ARG A 134 -26.50 -18.29 43.97
C ARG A 134 -26.96 -16.83 43.99
N GLN A 135 -28.27 -16.65 43.92
CA GLN A 135 -28.92 -15.69 44.81
C GLN A 135 -30.09 -16.42 45.48
N VAL A 136 -30.12 -16.27 46.79
CA VAL A 136 -30.97 -16.90 47.81
C VAL A 136 -32.37 -16.33 47.75
#